data_AF-A0A349NH04-F1
#
_entry.id   AF-A0A349NH04-F1
#
_cell.length_a   1.000
_cell.length_b   1.000
_cell.length_c   1.000
_cell.angle_alpha   90.00
_cell.angle_beta   90.00
_cell.angle_gamma   90.00
#
_symmetry.space_group_name_H-M   'P 1'
#
loop_
_entity.id
_entity.type
_entity.pdbx_description
1 polymer ?
#
loop_
_entity_poly.entity_id
_entity_poly.type
_entity_poly.pdbx_seq_one_letter_code
_entity_poly.pdbx_strand_id
1 'polypeptide(L)'
;MSLRNYGICIIVFLCLCACNYDDQIEVIPVKIQLIYPDNSINPYTGARVELTNAAASTFVDSTDATGTARFAVPPGIYSATSSSTLTTTDYRYFFNGTKSQIIISSDSISTIQLKLTMSKKRIVN
;
A
#
# COMPACT_ATOMS: atom_id res chain seq x y z
N MET A 1 -47.93 -39.79 -37.15
CA MET A 1 -47.14 -39.87 -38.39
C MET A 1 -45.94 -38.93 -38.20
N SER A 2 -44.77 -39.53 -38.04
CA SER A 2 -43.49 -38.85 -37.82
C SER A 2 -42.97 -38.28 -39.14
N LEU A 3 -42.45 -37.06 -39.15
CA LEU A 3 -41.45 -36.65 -40.12
C LEU A 3 -40.34 -35.85 -39.42
N ARG A 4 -39.21 -36.53 -39.22
CA ARG A 4 -37.88 -35.95 -38.92
C ARG A 4 -37.39 -35.24 -40.19
N ASN A 5 -36.97 -33.97 -40.09
CA ASN A 5 -36.10 -33.33 -41.07
C ASN A 5 -34.82 -32.84 -40.37
N TYR A 6 -33.70 -33.42 -40.80
CA TYR A 6 -32.34 -32.97 -40.52
C TYR A 6 -31.92 -31.96 -41.58
N GLY A 7 -31.23 -30.88 -41.20
CA GLY A 7 -30.68 -29.94 -42.17
C GLY A 7 -29.95 -28.72 -41.59
N ILE A 8 -28.65 -28.88 -41.35
CA ILE A 8 -27.57 -27.91 -41.64
C ILE A 8 -27.49 -26.61 -40.78
N CYS A 9 -26.61 -26.70 -39.77
CA CYS A 9 -25.43 -25.85 -39.53
C CYS A 9 -25.41 -24.40 -40.08
N ILE A 10 -25.53 -23.40 -39.20
CA ILE A 10 -24.65 -22.22 -39.20
C ILE A 10 -24.31 -21.88 -37.75
N ILE A 11 -23.07 -22.20 -37.39
CA ILE A 11 -22.36 -21.69 -36.22
C ILE A 11 -22.17 -20.18 -36.44
N VAL A 12 -22.84 -19.34 -35.66
CA VAL A 12 -22.45 -17.93 -35.50
C VAL A 12 -21.76 -17.81 -34.15
N PHE A 13 -20.49 -18.20 -34.18
CA PHE A 13 -19.49 -17.91 -33.17
C PHE A 13 -19.22 -16.40 -33.24
N LEU A 14 -20.00 -15.60 -32.51
CA LEU A 14 -19.70 -14.18 -32.26
C LEU A 14 -18.53 -14.09 -31.27
N CYS A 15 -17.36 -14.51 -31.74
CA CYS A 15 -16.08 -14.17 -31.15
C CYS A 15 -15.60 -12.94 -31.91
N LEU A 16 -15.96 -11.77 -31.43
CA LEU A 16 -15.33 -10.52 -31.85
C LEU A 16 -14.87 -9.78 -30.60
N CYS A 17 -13.61 -10.06 -30.28
CA CYS A 17 -12.67 -9.19 -29.61
C CYS A 17 -13.14 -8.65 -28.26
N ALA A 18 -13.05 -9.50 -27.23
CA ALA A 18 -12.62 -9.00 -25.94
C ALA A 18 -11.27 -8.31 -26.19
N CYS A 19 -11.24 -6.99 -26.18
CA CYS A 19 -10.00 -6.23 -26.16
C CYS A 19 -9.27 -6.63 -24.87
N ASN A 20 -8.39 -7.64 -24.96
CA ASN A 20 -7.34 -7.83 -23.97
C ASN A 20 -6.32 -6.70 -24.21
N TYR A 21 -6.69 -5.49 -23.79
CA TYR A 21 -5.68 -4.53 -23.39
C TYR A 21 -5.07 -5.11 -22.11
N ASP A 22 -3.96 -5.82 -22.27
CA ASP A 22 -3.07 -6.16 -21.17
C ASP A 22 -2.35 -4.85 -20.77
N ASP A 23 -3.13 -3.86 -20.31
CA ASP A 23 -2.65 -2.60 -19.75
C ASP A 23 -2.12 -2.92 -18.35
N GLN A 24 -1.01 -3.68 -18.29
CA GLN A 24 -0.31 -3.90 -17.04
C GLN A 24 0.35 -2.59 -16.66
N ILE A 25 -0.28 -1.88 -15.73
CA ILE A 25 0.29 -0.68 -15.13
C ILE A 25 1.60 -1.10 -14.45
N GLU A 26 2.73 -0.58 -14.93
CA GLU A 26 4.03 -0.79 -14.32
C GLU A 26 3.97 -0.31 -12.86
N VAL A 27 4.30 -1.21 -11.92
CA VAL A 27 4.39 -0.90 -10.50
C VAL A 27 5.81 -1.09 -10.00
N ILE A 28 6.26 -0.15 -9.17
CA ILE A 28 7.61 -0.12 -8.61
C ILE A 28 7.53 -0.57 -7.15
N PRO A 29 8.32 -1.58 -6.73
CA PRO A 29 8.38 -1.99 -5.34
C PRO A 29 9.07 -0.93 -4.50
N VAL A 30 8.42 -0.52 -3.42
CA VAL A 30 8.93 0.50 -2.50
C VAL A 30 8.73 0.07 -1.05
N LYS A 31 9.71 0.36 -0.20
CA LYS A 31 9.71 0.09 1.23
C LYS A 31 9.67 1.41 2.00
N ILE A 32 8.76 1.53 2.94
CA ILE A 32 8.73 2.64 3.89
C ILE A 32 9.18 2.10 5.25
N GLN A 33 10.36 2.50 5.69
CA GLN A 33 10.90 2.16 7.01
C GLN A 33 10.53 3.26 8.01
N LEU A 34 9.76 2.89 9.04
CA LEU A 34 9.49 3.79 10.16
C LEU A 34 10.74 3.93 11.02
N ILE A 35 11.15 5.17 11.28
CA ILE A 35 12.26 5.50 12.17
C ILE A 35 11.68 6.09 13.45
N TYR A 36 11.64 5.26 14.49
CA TYR A 36 11.17 5.64 15.82
C TYR A 36 12.23 6.53 16.51
N PRO A 37 11.82 7.50 17.35
CA PRO A 37 12.76 8.29 18.15
C PRO A 37 13.62 7.41 19.07
N ASP A 38 14.85 7.84 19.30
CA ASP A 38 15.77 7.15 20.21
C ASP A 38 15.16 6.99 21.60
N ASN A 39 15.46 5.87 22.26
CA ASN A 39 14.99 5.54 23.61
C ASN A 39 13.45 5.54 23.77
N SER A 40 12.69 5.32 22.69
CA SER A 40 11.23 5.21 22.73
C SER A 40 10.74 3.76 22.77
N ILE A 41 10.34 3.20 21.63
CA ILE A 41 9.86 1.84 21.44
C ILE A 41 10.60 1.22 20.24
N ASN A 42 10.86 -0.08 20.32
CA ASN A 42 11.43 -0.82 19.19
C ASN A 42 10.43 -0.91 18.02
N PRO A 43 10.90 -1.01 16.77
CA PRO A 43 10.03 -1.31 15.64
C PRO A 43 9.16 -2.56 15.90
N TYR A 44 7.93 -2.54 15.37
CA TYR A 44 6.95 -3.60 15.62
C TYR A 44 6.05 -3.82 14.39
N THR A 45 5.45 -5.01 14.34
CA THR A 45 4.49 -5.39 13.28
C THR A 45 3.15 -4.68 13.47
N GLY A 46 2.56 -4.18 12.39
CA GLY A 46 1.18 -3.70 12.37
C GLY A 46 1.00 -2.19 12.48
N ALA A 47 2.08 -1.39 12.50
CA ALA A 47 1.94 0.06 12.39
C ALA A 47 1.47 0.43 10.97
N ARG A 48 0.36 1.17 10.87
CA ARG A 48 -0.24 1.57 9.59
C ARG A 48 0.61 2.64 8.90
N VAL A 49 0.87 2.43 7.62
CA VAL A 49 1.54 3.39 6.73
C VAL A 49 0.64 3.65 5.54
N GLU A 50 0.49 4.91 5.17
CA GLU A 50 -0.26 5.34 3.99
C GLU A 50 0.69 6.04 3.02
N LEU A 51 0.50 5.77 1.73
CA LEU A 51 1.23 6.39 0.65
C LEU A 51 0.22 7.01 -0.31
N THR A 52 0.19 8.34 -0.38
CA THR A 52 -0.79 9.09 -1.18
C THR A 52 -0.10 9.76 -2.36
N ASN A 53 -0.61 9.55 -3.58
CA ASN A 53 -0.09 10.20 -4.78
C ASN A 53 -0.69 11.61 -4.98
N ALA A 54 -0.15 12.36 -5.95
CA ALA A 54 -0.64 13.69 -6.30
C ALA A 54 -2.11 13.71 -6.80
N ALA A 55 -2.63 12.58 -7.29
CA ALA A 55 -4.04 12.40 -7.68
C ALA A 55 -4.94 11.98 -6.51
N ALA A 56 -4.47 12.11 -5.26
CA ALA A 56 -5.16 11.73 -4.03
C ALA A 56 -5.53 10.24 -3.90
N SER A 57 -4.97 9.37 -4.74
CA SER A 57 -5.06 7.92 -4.56
C SER A 57 -4.17 7.51 -3.37
N THR A 58 -4.73 6.74 -2.44
CA THR A 58 -4.06 6.33 -1.21
C THR A 58 -3.88 4.82 -1.18
N PHE A 59 -2.63 4.39 -1.02
CA PHE A 59 -2.23 3.01 -0.80
C PHE A 59 -1.95 2.82 0.68
N VAL A 60 -2.33 1.68 1.24
CA VAL A 60 -2.23 1.42 2.68
C VAL A 60 -1.56 0.06 2.88
N ASP A 61 -0.58 0.03 3.77
CA ASP A 61 0.04 -1.21 4.24
C ASP A 61 0.38 -1.08 5.73
N SER A 62 0.86 -2.17 6.33
CA SER A 62 1.30 -2.22 7.73
C SER A 62 2.74 -2.72 7.85
N THR A 63 3.45 -2.27 8.87
CA THR A 63 4.84 -2.65 9.08
C THR A 63 4.99 -4.13 9.42
N ASP A 64 6.11 -4.71 8.99
CA ASP A 64 6.65 -5.96 9.54
C ASP A 64 7.36 -5.73 10.89
N ALA A 65 7.95 -6.79 11.46
CA ALA A 65 8.65 -6.73 12.76
C ALA A 65 9.87 -5.79 12.76
N THR A 66 10.38 -5.41 11.58
CA THR A 66 11.49 -4.45 11.45
C THR A 66 10.99 -3.01 11.36
N GLY A 67 9.67 -2.78 11.35
CA GLY A 67 9.08 -1.47 11.15
C GLY A 67 9.00 -1.05 9.68
N THR A 68 9.06 -1.99 8.73
CA THR A 68 8.99 -1.71 7.30
C THR A 68 7.62 -2.09 6.72
N ALA A 69 6.95 -1.14 6.07
CA ALA A 69 5.79 -1.38 5.20
C ALA A 69 6.26 -1.49 3.74
N ARG A 70 5.57 -2.29 2.91
CA ARG A 70 5.98 -2.67 1.56
C ARG A 70 4.86 -2.43 0.57
N PHE A 71 5.11 -1.59 -0.42
CA PHE A 71 4.13 -1.25 -1.44
C PHE A 71 4.66 -1.64 -2.83
N ALA A 72 3.73 -1.79 -3.77
CA ALA A 72 4.00 -1.77 -5.20
C ALA A 72 3.06 -0.72 -5.81
N VAL A 73 3.62 0.39 -6.28
CA VAL A 73 2.84 1.54 -6.76
C VAL A 73 3.35 2.06 -8.10
N PRO A 74 2.50 2.69 -8.93
CA PRO A 74 2.95 3.30 -10.17
C PRO A 74 4.02 4.39 -9.92
N PRO A 75 4.89 4.67 -10.91
CA PRO A 75 5.81 5.79 -10.82
C PRO A 75 5.07 7.11 -10.59
N GLY A 76 5.67 8.01 -9.80
CA GLY A 76 5.07 9.30 -9.50
C GLY A 76 5.61 9.96 -8.24
N ILE A 77 4.94 11.04 -7.84
CA ILE A 77 5.25 11.80 -6.63
C ILE A 77 4.23 11.45 -5.55
N TYR A 78 4.74 11.07 -4.38
CA TYR A 78 3.95 10.60 -3.25
C TYR A 78 4.23 11.38 -1.96
N SER A 79 3.31 11.26 -1.01
CA SER A 79 3.52 11.57 0.39
C SER A 79 3.28 10.32 1.23
N ALA A 80 4.20 10.00 2.12
CA ALA A 80 4.06 8.92 3.09
C ALA A 80 3.62 9.49 4.44
N THR A 81 2.62 8.88 5.07
CA THR A 81 2.15 9.21 6.41
C THR A 81 2.06 7.95 7.26
N SER A 82 2.21 8.11 8.56
CA SER A 82 1.97 7.06 9.55
C SER A 82 1.46 7.71 10.82
N SER A 83 0.33 7.22 11.32
CA SER A 83 -0.20 7.58 12.63
C SER A 83 -0.60 6.31 13.35
N SER A 84 0.01 6.05 14.51
CA SER A 84 -0.25 4.84 15.29
C SER A 84 -0.27 5.14 16.78
N THR A 85 -1.02 4.32 17.51
CA THR A 85 -1.09 4.35 18.97
C THR A 85 -0.64 3.01 19.52
N LEU A 86 0.28 3.02 20.48
CA LEU A 86 0.68 1.83 21.23
C LEU A 86 0.37 2.03 22.70
N THR A 87 -0.32 1.07 23.31
CA THR A 87 -0.67 1.12 24.75
C THR A 87 0.14 0.08 25.50
N THR A 88 0.87 0.51 26.51
CA THR A 88 1.52 -0.33 27.51
C THR A 88 0.77 -0.24 28.84
N THR A 89 1.25 -0.91 29.89
CA THR A 89 0.65 -0.84 31.23
C THR A 89 0.57 0.59 31.76
N ASP A 90 1.65 1.36 31.61
CA ASP A 90 1.77 2.67 32.25
C ASP A 90 1.50 3.84 31.29
N TYR A 91 1.60 3.63 29.97
CA TYR A 91 1.56 4.71 29.00
C TYR A 91 0.80 4.34 27.72
N ARG A 92 0.16 5.35 27.15
CA ARG A 92 -0.30 5.36 25.76
C ARG A 92 0.63 6.26 24.94
N TYR A 93 1.30 5.67 23.95
CA TYR A 93 2.21 6.33 23.02
C TYR A 93 1.46 6.68 21.73
N PHE A 94 1.74 7.86 21.19
CA PHE A 94 1.24 8.33 19.91
C PHE A 94 2.42 8.61 19.00
N PHE A 95 2.46 7.93 17.86
CA PHE A 95 3.50 8.09 16.86
C PHE A 95 2.92 8.71 15.61
N ASN A 96 3.56 9.77 15.11
CA ASN A 96 3.14 10.45 13.90
C ASN A 96 4.34 10.78 13.02
N GLY A 97 4.26 10.52 11.72
CA GLY A 97 5.28 10.92 10.76
C GLY A 97 4.66 11.22 9.41
N THR A 98 5.23 12.22 8.74
CA THR A 98 4.87 12.61 7.37
C THR A 98 6.13 12.92 6.58
N LYS A 99 6.20 12.45 5.34
CA LYS A 99 7.25 12.82 4.38
C LYS A 99 6.61 13.01 3.01
N SER A 100 6.68 14.23 2.49
CA SER A 100 6.15 14.59 1.18
C SER A 100 7.24 14.62 0.11
N GLN A 101 6.83 14.78 -1.16
CA GLN A 101 7.72 14.92 -2.32
C GLN A 101 8.64 13.70 -2.50
N ILE A 102 8.10 12.50 -2.25
CA ILE A 102 8.78 11.24 -2.50
C ILE A 102 8.63 10.93 -3.98
N ILE A 103 9.74 10.93 -4.71
CA ILE A 103 9.78 10.55 -6.13
C ILE A 103 10.01 9.03 -6.21
N ILE A 104 9.08 8.33 -6.83
CA ILE A 104 9.17 6.89 -7.10
C ILE A 104 9.29 6.72 -8.61
N SER A 105 10.41 6.15 -9.04
CA SER A 105 10.76 5.82 -10.42
C SER A 105 11.62 4.56 -10.44
N SER A 106 11.75 3.91 -11.61
CA SER A 106 12.41 2.60 -11.72
C SER A 106 13.91 2.62 -11.36
N ASP A 107 14.53 3.81 -11.30
CA ASP A 107 15.91 4.08 -10.86
C ASP A 107 16.03 4.57 -9.41
N SER A 108 14.91 4.79 -8.72
CA SER A 108 14.89 5.40 -7.37
C SER A 108 15.25 4.42 -6.24
N ILE A 109 15.68 4.97 -5.11
CA ILE A 109 16.03 4.21 -3.90
C ILE A 109 14.79 3.45 -3.39
N SER A 110 14.88 2.12 -3.32
CA SER A 110 13.74 1.27 -2.96
C SER A 110 13.29 1.37 -1.50
N THR A 111 14.06 2.04 -0.63
CA THR A 111 13.75 2.19 0.80
C THR A 111 13.77 3.65 1.23
N ILE A 112 12.62 4.13 1.69
CA ILE A 112 12.44 5.50 2.18
C ILE A 112 12.27 5.46 3.69
N GLN A 113 13.08 6.25 4.39
CA GLN A 113 12.94 6.44 5.83
C GLN A 113 11.86 7.48 6.14
N LEU A 114 10.90 7.11 6.98
CA LEU A 114 9.87 7.99 7.54
C LEU A 114 10.14 8.19 9.03
N LYS A 115 10.68 9.36 9.38
CA LYS A 115 10.95 9.72 10.77
C LYS A 115 9.65 10.00 11.52
N LEU A 116 9.48 9.35 12.66
CA LEU A 116 8.34 9.52 13.53
C LEU A 116 8.66 10.54 14.63
N THR A 117 7.64 11.29 15.01
CA THR A 117 7.55 12.04 16.26
C THR A 117 6.72 11.25 17.25
N MET A 118 7.05 11.34 18.55
CA MET A 118 6.39 10.58 19.61
C MET A 118 5.94 11.49 20.73
N SER A 119 4.72 11.27 21.20
CA SER A 119 4.22 11.79 22.47
C SER A 119 3.65 10.63 23.29
N LYS A 120 3.56 10.80 24.61
CA LYS A 120 3.00 9.77 25.50
C LYS A 120 2.12 10.38 26.59
N LYS A 121 1.09 9.63 26.98
CA LYS A 121 0.19 9.96 28.09
C LYS A 121 0.22 8.84 29.11
N ARG A 122 0.44 9.17 30.39
CA ARG A 122 0.38 8.18 31.47
C ARG A 122 -1.07 7.68 31.65
N ILE A 123 -1.23 6.38 31.82
CA ILE A 123 -2.50 5.76 32.16
C ILE A 123 -2.67 5.87 33.67
N VAL A 124 -3.78 6.43 34.10
CA VAL A 124 -4.15 6.53 35.52
C VAL A 124 -5.41 5.70 35.66
N ASN A 125 -5.32 4.63 36.46
CA ASN A 125 -6.45 3.81 36.85
C ASN A 125 -7.24 4.49 37.97
#